data_AF-A0A4R2ZJF3-F1
#
_entry.id   AF-A0A4R2ZJF3-F1
#
_cell.length_a   1.000
_cell.length_b   1.000
_cell.length_c   1.000
_cell.angle_alpha   90.00
_cell.angle_beta   90.00
_cell.angle_gamma   90.00
#
_symmetry.space_group_name_H-M   'P 1'
#
loop_
_entity.id
_entity.type
_entity.pdbx_description
1 polymer ?
#
loop_
_entity_poly.entity_id
_entity_poly.type
_entity_poly.pdbx_seq_one_letter_code
_entity_poly.pdbx_strand_id
1 'polypeptide(L)'
;MTAHINTRFKSNFHKLMKTFILTITFLILFSVKNYSWSQLLNDSRDFNNLLSIGQLYSTGGENYQDSLQKLSTPRLEPIISTLKVINAKTADILQIEMLKKPSHEILLYWYIIREIHYNHNNEQPIADSLIVKKILSSTIDPRNLLDNYYYRILSGLSFYFNEGDLSNFNINLEKLELDTPEEKAILYFSLINNLIGSRIKVLQYLKKDKDIMKFIKKMPKINNNEYYCYNNFDFEDFEWIGYDKTKSYKMTHLSNFYTTLLVHFSTLIKIKAANKTNDVYRKSILSEPKYFQFSESSEDLKRWYDKNKVK
;
A
#
# COMPACT_ATOMS: atom_id res chain seq x y z
N MET A 1 17.50 -4.67 -64.20
CA MET A 1 16.19 -4.31 -63.60
C MET A 1 15.72 -5.28 -62.50
N THR A 2 16.50 -6.31 -62.15
CA THR A 2 16.14 -7.37 -61.18
C THR A 2 16.63 -7.12 -59.74
N ALA A 3 17.62 -6.24 -59.53
CA ALA A 3 18.16 -5.98 -58.18
C ALA A 3 17.26 -5.10 -57.30
N HIS A 4 16.40 -4.26 -57.89
CA HIS A 4 15.59 -3.28 -57.15
C HIS A 4 14.30 -3.86 -56.54
N ILE A 5 13.85 -5.02 -57.03
CA ILE A 5 12.64 -5.71 -56.54
C ILE A 5 12.93 -6.48 -55.24
N ASN A 6 14.16 -6.99 -55.10
CA ASN A 6 14.55 -7.88 -53.99
C ASN A 6 14.69 -7.13 -52.64
N THR A 7 15.11 -5.86 -52.67
CA THR A 7 15.24 -5.04 -51.45
C THR A 7 13.89 -4.59 -50.90
N ARG A 8 12.94 -4.23 -51.77
CA ARG A 8 11.59 -3.81 -51.37
C ARG A 8 10.79 -4.97 -50.77
N PHE A 9 10.97 -6.18 -51.30
CA PHE A 9 10.32 -7.39 -50.78
C PHE A 9 10.84 -7.78 -49.39
N LYS A 10 12.16 -7.76 -49.18
CA LYS A 10 12.77 -8.02 -47.86
C LYS A 10 12.33 -7.02 -46.79
N SER A 11 12.24 -5.73 -47.14
CA SER A 11 11.79 -4.69 -46.22
C SER A 11 10.33 -4.89 -45.79
N ASN A 12 9.45 -5.23 -46.73
CA ASN A 12 8.04 -5.48 -46.43
C ASN A 12 7.84 -6.77 -45.62
N PHE A 13 8.60 -7.82 -45.93
CA PHE A 13 8.57 -9.07 -45.17
C PHE A 13 9.02 -8.87 -43.71
N HIS A 14 10.09 -8.11 -43.50
CA HIS A 14 10.58 -7.82 -42.15
C HIS A 14 9.59 -6.97 -41.32
N LYS A 15 8.90 -6.02 -41.96
CA LYS A 15 7.86 -5.21 -41.31
C LYS A 15 6.64 -6.07 -40.94
N LEU A 16 6.21 -6.97 -41.84
CA LEU A 16 5.13 -7.92 -41.60
C LEU A 16 5.45 -8.88 -40.44
N MET A 17 6.68 -9.42 -40.40
CA MET A 17 7.16 -10.29 -39.32
C MET A 17 7.17 -9.58 -37.97
N LYS A 18 7.63 -8.31 -37.92
CA LYS A 18 7.61 -7.51 -36.70
C LYS A 18 6.19 -7.26 -36.19
N THR A 19 5.26 -6.91 -37.09
CA THR A 19 3.86 -6.72 -36.72
C THR A 19 3.25 -8.03 -36.21
N PHE A 20 3.50 -9.15 -36.89
CA PHE A 20 3.00 -10.47 -36.49
C PHE A 20 3.53 -10.91 -35.12
N ILE A 21 4.82 -10.71 -34.84
CA ILE A 21 5.42 -10.98 -33.52
C ILE A 21 4.79 -10.08 -32.45
N LEU A 22 4.58 -8.78 -32.72
CA LEU A 22 3.91 -7.88 -31.78
C LEU A 22 2.46 -8.32 -31.48
N THR A 23 1.72 -8.74 -32.50
CA THR A 23 0.33 -9.22 -32.35
C THR A 23 0.27 -10.53 -31.57
N ILE A 24 1.18 -11.48 -31.82
CA ILE A 24 1.27 -12.74 -31.07
C ILE A 24 1.66 -12.48 -29.62
N THR A 25 2.67 -11.63 -29.36
CA THR A 25 3.06 -11.28 -27.99
C THR A 25 1.90 -10.60 -27.26
N PHE A 26 1.13 -9.73 -27.93
CA PHE A 26 -0.06 -9.11 -27.36
C PHE A 26 -1.16 -10.13 -27.05
N LEU A 27 -1.44 -11.08 -27.95
CA LEU A 27 -2.42 -12.15 -27.76
C LEU A 27 -2.01 -13.13 -26.64
N ILE A 28 -0.73 -13.48 -26.55
CA ILE A 28 -0.19 -14.32 -25.48
C ILE A 28 -0.35 -13.59 -24.14
N LEU A 29 0.05 -12.31 -24.05
CA LEU A 29 -0.11 -11.52 -22.83
C LEU A 29 -1.58 -11.35 -22.41
N PHE A 30 -2.50 -11.29 -23.38
CA PHE A 30 -3.95 -11.25 -23.11
C PHE A 30 -4.51 -12.61 -22.64
N SER A 31 -4.00 -13.72 -23.18
CA SER A 31 -4.43 -15.07 -22.80
C SER A 31 -3.94 -15.49 -21.41
N VAL A 32 -2.72 -15.12 -21.02
CA VAL A 32 -2.15 -15.45 -19.70
C VAL A 32 -2.87 -14.72 -18.57
N LYS A 33 -3.38 -13.49 -18.81
CA LYS A 33 -4.18 -12.75 -17.81
C LYS A 33 -5.56 -13.34 -17.54
N ASN A 34 -6.14 -14.07 -18.50
CA ASN A 34 -7.47 -14.69 -18.35
C ASN A 34 -7.41 -16.14 -17.81
N TYR A 35 -6.23 -16.76 -17.81
CA TYR A 35 -6.07 -18.19 -17.52
C TYR A 35 -6.13 -18.54 -16.02
N SER A 36 -5.73 -17.63 -15.11
CA SER A 36 -5.75 -17.92 -13.67
C SER A 36 -7.16 -17.79 -13.03
N TRP A 37 -8.02 -16.93 -13.58
CA TRP A 37 -9.32 -16.61 -12.97
C TRP A 37 -10.40 -17.65 -13.21
N SER A 38 -10.47 -18.19 -14.43
CA SER A 38 -11.37 -19.30 -14.72
C SER A 38 -11.04 -20.49 -13.84
N GLN A 39 -9.77 -20.71 -13.50
CA GLN A 39 -9.35 -21.79 -12.62
C GLN A 39 -9.86 -21.63 -11.19
N LEU A 40 -9.91 -20.41 -10.62
CA LEU A 40 -10.52 -20.22 -9.29
C LEU A 40 -12.02 -20.52 -9.30
N LEU A 41 -12.74 -20.06 -10.33
CA LEU A 41 -14.17 -20.33 -10.47
C LEU A 41 -14.47 -21.80 -10.77
N ASN A 42 -13.53 -22.50 -11.41
CA ASN A 42 -13.67 -23.91 -11.76
C ASN A 42 -13.23 -24.85 -10.63
N ASP A 43 -12.37 -24.42 -9.71
CA ASP A 43 -12.01 -25.17 -8.50
C ASP A 43 -12.96 -24.79 -7.35
N SER A 44 -13.97 -25.64 -7.14
CA SER A 44 -14.97 -25.43 -6.09
C SER A 44 -14.36 -25.43 -4.68
N ARG A 45 -13.20 -26.05 -4.46
CA ARG A 45 -12.56 -26.09 -3.14
C ARG A 45 -11.86 -24.77 -2.84
N ASP A 46 -10.99 -24.28 -3.74
CA ASP A 46 -10.29 -23.00 -3.52
C ASP A 46 -11.28 -21.84 -3.42
N PHE A 47 -12.34 -21.84 -4.26
CA PHE A 47 -13.39 -20.84 -4.19
C PHE A 47 -14.10 -20.84 -2.83
N ASN A 48 -14.57 -22.00 -2.37
CA ASN A 48 -15.27 -22.10 -1.08
C ASN A 48 -14.34 -21.79 0.10
N ASN A 49 -13.08 -22.24 0.04
CA ASN A 49 -12.11 -21.96 1.09
C ASN A 49 -11.79 -20.46 1.18
N LEU A 50 -11.67 -19.75 0.05
CA LEU A 50 -11.48 -18.29 0.05
C LEU A 50 -12.67 -17.55 0.67
N LEU A 51 -13.92 -17.98 0.38
CA LEU A 51 -15.11 -17.45 1.05
C LEU A 51 -15.03 -17.64 2.56
N SER A 52 -14.69 -18.86 3.01
CA SER A 52 -14.55 -19.18 4.43
C SER A 52 -13.41 -18.40 5.10
N ILE A 53 -12.29 -18.14 4.42
CA ILE A 53 -11.22 -17.27 4.92
C ILE A 53 -11.75 -15.85 5.12
N GLY A 54 -12.51 -15.32 4.16
CA GLY A 54 -13.15 -14.00 4.29
C GLY A 54 -14.10 -13.93 5.49
N GLN A 55 -14.92 -14.96 5.70
CA GLN A 55 -15.84 -15.06 6.83
C GLN A 55 -15.09 -15.12 8.17
N LEU A 56 -14.08 -15.98 8.27
CA LEU A 56 -13.25 -16.08 9.47
C LEU A 56 -12.54 -14.76 9.78
N TYR A 57 -12.02 -14.08 8.75
CA TYR A 57 -11.40 -12.77 8.91
C TYR A 57 -12.35 -11.73 9.51
N SER A 58 -13.64 -11.76 9.15
CA SER A 58 -14.66 -10.86 9.70
C SER A 58 -15.00 -11.13 11.16
N THR A 59 -15.18 -12.40 11.52
CA THR A 59 -15.71 -12.76 12.83
C THR A 59 -14.63 -12.97 13.88
N GLY A 60 -13.40 -13.30 13.47
CA GLY A 60 -12.39 -13.85 14.37
C GLY A 60 -12.90 -15.13 15.06
N GLY A 61 -12.35 -15.45 16.23
CA GLY A 61 -12.87 -16.49 17.12
C GLY A 61 -11.82 -17.33 17.85
N GLU A 62 -12.29 -18.16 18.77
CA GLU A 62 -11.48 -19.21 19.39
C GLU A 62 -11.06 -20.23 18.32
N ASN A 63 -9.80 -20.69 18.37
CA ASN A 63 -9.20 -21.58 17.37
C ASN A 63 -9.07 -20.98 15.95
N TYR A 64 -9.03 -19.64 15.83
CA TYR A 64 -8.88 -18.96 14.53
C TYR A 64 -7.75 -19.55 13.66
N GLN A 65 -6.61 -19.84 14.26
CA GLN A 65 -5.45 -20.40 13.55
C GLN A 65 -5.68 -21.81 13.01
N ASP A 66 -6.32 -22.67 13.81
CA ASP A 66 -6.63 -24.03 13.39
C ASP A 66 -7.71 -24.05 12.30
N SER A 67 -8.69 -23.15 12.41
CA SER A 67 -9.73 -22.96 11.40
C SER A 67 -9.14 -22.47 10.08
N LEU A 68 -8.21 -21.51 10.10
CA LEU A 68 -7.49 -21.09 8.90
C LEU A 68 -6.67 -22.23 8.28
N GLN A 69 -5.96 -23.02 9.10
CA GLN A 69 -5.12 -24.10 8.59
C GLN A 69 -5.92 -25.17 7.84
N LYS A 70 -7.15 -25.47 8.28
CA LYS A 70 -8.05 -26.43 7.60
C LYS A 70 -8.46 -25.98 6.19
N LEU A 71 -8.39 -24.68 5.91
CA LEU A 71 -8.72 -24.10 4.61
C LEU A 71 -7.50 -24.04 3.67
N SER A 72 -6.32 -24.48 4.12
CA SER A 72 -5.10 -24.42 3.33
C SER A 72 -5.16 -25.27 2.07
N THR A 73 -4.72 -24.65 0.98
CA THR A 73 -4.39 -25.24 -0.31
C THR A 73 -3.11 -24.58 -0.80
N PRO A 74 -2.36 -25.16 -1.75
CA PRO A 74 -1.16 -24.52 -2.28
C PRO A 74 -1.37 -23.07 -2.75
N ARG A 75 -2.58 -22.76 -3.23
CA ARG A 75 -2.96 -21.44 -3.74
C ARG A 75 -3.34 -20.45 -2.64
N LEU A 76 -3.95 -20.92 -1.55
CA LEU A 76 -4.39 -20.09 -0.42
C LEU A 76 -3.37 -20.01 0.71
N GLU A 77 -2.34 -20.86 0.71
CA GLU A 77 -1.30 -20.87 1.74
C GLU A 77 -0.61 -19.50 1.94
N PRO A 78 -0.27 -18.72 0.90
CA PRO A 78 0.32 -17.39 1.10
C PRO A 78 -0.60 -16.42 1.88
N ILE A 79 -1.93 -16.54 1.72
CA ILE A 79 -2.89 -15.74 2.48
C ILE A 79 -2.94 -16.20 3.94
N ILE A 80 -3.02 -17.51 4.17
CA ILE A 80 -3.12 -18.11 5.50
C ILE A 80 -1.85 -17.84 6.32
N SER A 81 -0.67 -18.00 5.72
CA SER A 81 0.60 -17.70 6.37
C SER A 81 0.71 -16.22 6.74
N THR A 82 0.24 -15.33 5.88
CA THR A 82 0.20 -13.89 6.17
C THR A 82 -0.75 -13.58 7.32
N LEU A 83 -1.96 -14.17 7.33
CA LEU A 83 -2.94 -13.99 8.42
C LEU A 83 -2.41 -14.49 9.78
N LYS A 84 -1.63 -15.58 9.80
CA LYS A 84 -0.92 -16.06 11.00
C LYS A 84 0.01 -15.00 11.56
N VAL A 85 0.84 -14.41 10.71
CA VAL A 85 1.81 -13.38 11.14
C VAL A 85 1.10 -12.12 11.63
N ILE A 86 0.05 -11.66 10.92
CA ILE A 86 -0.76 -10.52 11.36
C ILE A 86 -1.32 -10.76 12.77
N ASN A 87 -1.86 -11.96 13.03
CA ASN A 87 -2.46 -12.30 14.31
C ASN A 87 -1.43 -12.52 15.43
N ALA A 88 -0.20 -12.92 15.09
CA ALA A 88 0.90 -13.03 16.05
C ALA A 88 1.33 -11.67 16.60
N LYS A 89 1.02 -10.57 15.90
CA LYS A 89 1.31 -9.18 16.31
C LYS A 89 2.80 -8.98 16.60
N THR A 90 3.67 -9.56 15.76
CA THR A 90 5.13 -9.44 15.86
C THR A 90 5.67 -8.49 14.79
N ALA A 91 6.96 -8.15 14.90
CA ALA A 91 7.66 -7.39 13.86
C ALA A 91 7.90 -8.19 12.57
N ASP A 92 7.56 -9.48 12.53
CA ASP A 92 7.80 -10.34 11.36
C ASP A 92 7.02 -9.88 10.12
N ILE A 93 5.97 -9.07 10.30
CA ILE A 93 5.26 -8.42 9.20
C ILE A 93 6.13 -7.44 8.39
N LEU A 94 7.27 -7.01 8.95
CA LEU A 94 8.24 -6.15 8.27
C LEU A 94 9.33 -6.93 7.52
N GLN A 95 9.28 -8.26 7.53
CA GLN A 95 10.19 -9.07 6.73
C GLN A 95 9.97 -8.81 5.23
N ILE A 96 11.04 -8.96 4.45
CA ILE A 96 11.03 -8.64 3.01
C ILE A 96 9.95 -9.44 2.30
N GLU A 97 9.77 -10.70 2.66
CA GLU A 97 8.81 -11.63 2.08
C GLU A 97 7.37 -11.13 2.22
N MET A 98 7.06 -10.40 3.30
CA MET A 98 5.73 -9.81 3.54
C MET A 98 5.55 -8.46 2.85
N LEU A 99 6.62 -7.67 2.76
CA LEU A 99 6.55 -6.33 2.18
C LEU A 99 6.77 -6.32 0.66
N LYS A 100 7.32 -7.40 0.11
CA LYS A 100 7.54 -7.57 -1.33
C LYS A 100 6.21 -7.51 -2.09
N LYS A 101 6.22 -6.94 -3.29
CA LYS A 101 5.04 -6.87 -4.16
C LYS A 101 4.49 -8.28 -4.42
N PRO A 102 3.27 -8.59 -3.95
CA PRO A 102 2.68 -9.89 -4.17
C PRO A 102 2.15 -10.03 -5.60
N SER A 103 1.83 -11.26 -6.00
CA SER A 103 1.21 -11.50 -7.30
C SER A 103 -0.17 -10.84 -7.37
N HIS A 104 -0.61 -10.52 -8.60
CA HIS A 104 -1.93 -9.93 -8.82
C HIS A 104 -3.08 -10.80 -8.29
N GLU A 105 -2.91 -12.13 -8.31
CA GLU A 105 -3.85 -13.08 -7.72
C GLU A 105 -3.98 -12.90 -6.20
N ILE A 106 -2.85 -12.85 -5.50
CA ILE A 106 -2.82 -12.64 -4.05
C ILE A 106 -3.43 -11.27 -3.69
N LEU A 107 -3.10 -10.23 -4.47
CA LEU A 107 -3.73 -8.91 -4.32
C LEU A 107 -5.25 -8.98 -4.42
N LEU A 108 -5.78 -9.73 -5.39
CA LEU A 108 -7.22 -9.88 -5.56
C LEU A 108 -7.86 -10.69 -4.43
N TYR A 109 -7.20 -11.72 -3.89
CA TYR A 109 -7.70 -12.49 -2.75
C TYR A 109 -7.85 -11.61 -1.50
N TRP A 110 -6.85 -10.78 -1.22
CA TRP A 110 -6.95 -9.79 -0.15
C TRP A 110 -8.08 -8.79 -0.38
N TYR A 111 -8.33 -8.40 -1.62
CA TYR A 111 -9.45 -7.54 -1.97
C TYR A 111 -10.80 -8.24 -1.77
N ILE A 112 -10.92 -9.51 -2.14
CA ILE A 112 -12.11 -10.34 -1.88
C ILE A 112 -12.38 -10.45 -0.38
N ILE A 113 -11.35 -10.74 0.42
CA ILE A 113 -11.46 -10.82 1.88
C ILE A 113 -11.96 -9.49 2.45
N ARG A 114 -11.44 -8.35 1.95
CA ARG A 114 -11.91 -7.02 2.32
C ARG A 114 -13.40 -6.84 2.03
N GLU A 115 -13.85 -7.17 0.82
CA GLU A 115 -15.23 -6.95 0.40
C GLU A 115 -16.23 -7.85 1.14
N ILE A 116 -15.85 -9.10 1.42
CA ILE A 116 -16.63 -9.99 2.29
C ILE A 116 -16.74 -9.36 3.69
N HIS A 117 -15.62 -8.87 4.23
CA HIS A 117 -15.61 -8.20 5.53
C HIS A 117 -16.49 -6.96 5.58
N TYR A 118 -16.45 -6.11 4.56
CA TYR A 118 -17.33 -4.95 4.49
C TYR A 118 -18.80 -5.35 4.35
N ASN A 119 -19.10 -6.37 3.54
CA ASN A 119 -20.46 -6.87 3.40
C ASN A 119 -21.06 -7.37 4.72
N HIS A 120 -20.29 -8.08 5.55
CA HIS A 120 -20.77 -8.55 6.85
C HIS A 120 -21.05 -7.43 7.85
N ASN A 121 -20.48 -6.25 7.63
CA ASN A 121 -20.72 -5.06 8.44
C ASN A 121 -21.80 -4.13 7.83
N ASN A 122 -22.40 -4.50 6.70
CA ASN A 122 -23.53 -3.76 6.13
C ASN A 122 -24.85 -4.14 6.79
N GLU A 123 -25.80 -3.20 6.81
CA GLU A 123 -27.15 -3.42 7.35
C GLU A 123 -27.93 -4.51 6.59
N GLN A 124 -27.67 -4.65 5.29
CA GLN A 124 -28.30 -5.64 4.42
C GLN A 124 -27.22 -6.42 3.65
N PRO A 125 -26.59 -7.43 4.28
CA PRO A 125 -25.54 -8.21 3.62
C PRO A 125 -26.13 -9.04 2.46
N ILE A 126 -25.39 -9.10 1.36
CA ILE A 126 -25.68 -10.02 0.25
C ILE A 126 -24.84 -11.30 0.38
N ALA A 127 -25.13 -12.33 -0.42
CA ALA A 127 -24.35 -13.56 -0.39
C ALA A 127 -22.88 -13.31 -0.81
N ASP A 128 -21.93 -13.81 -0.03
CA ASP A 128 -20.48 -13.63 -0.28
C ASP A 128 -20.07 -14.14 -1.69
N SER A 129 -20.72 -15.21 -2.17
CA SER A 129 -20.47 -15.73 -3.52
C SER A 129 -20.84 -14.75 -4.63
N LEU A 130 -21.83 -13.88 -4.43
CA LEU A 130 -22.20 -12.81 -5.39
C LEU A 130 -21.15 -11.70 -5.40
N ILE A 131 -20.57 -11.37 -4.24
CA ILE A 131 -19.49 -10.39 -4.11
C ILE A 131 -18.28 -10.86 -4.89
N VAL A 132 -17.85 -12.10 -4.66
CA VAL A 132 -16.70 -12.66 -5.35
C VAL A 132 -16.93 -12.69 -6.86
N LYS A 133 -18.11 -13.14 -7.31
CA LYS A 133 -18.44 -13.11 -8.75
C LYS A 133 -18.40 -11.70 -9.34
N LYS A 134 -18.91 -10.69 -8.62
CA LYS A 134 -18.86 -9.28 -9.05
C LYS A 134 -17.42 -8.77 -9.15
N ILE A 135 -16.59 -9.07 -8.16
CA ILE A 135 -15.18 -8.67 -8.13
C ILE A 135 -14.43 -9.30 -9.31
N LEU A 136 -14.63 -10.61 -9.52
CA LEU A 136 -13.97 -11.36 -10.59
C LEU A 136 -14.42 -10.94 -12.00
N SER A 137 -15.60 -10.34 -12.15
CA SER A 137 -16.08 -9.80 -13.43
C SER A 137 -15.77 -8.31 -13.63
N SER A 138 -15.24 -7.64 -12.61
CA SER A 138 -14.94 -6.20 -12.65
C SER A 138 -13.47 -5.94 -12.98
N THR A 139 -13.19 -4.83 -13.66
CA THR A 139 -11.82 -4.30 -13.74
C THR A 139 -11.57 -3.44 -12.52
N ILE A 140 -10.61 -3.84 -11.69
CA ILE A 140 -10.21 -3.08 -10.51
C ILE A 140 -8.86 -2.43 -10.78
N ASP A 141 -8.73 -1.17 -10.41
CA ASP A 141 -7.45 -0.47 -10.46
C ASP A 141 -6.39 -1.23 -9.64
N PRO A 142 -5.27 -1.68 -10.25
CA PRO A 142 -4.23 -2.43 -9.54
C PRO A 142 -3.68 -1.70 -8.31
N ARG A 143 -3.73 -0.36 -8.31
CA ARG A 143 -3.28 0.48 -7.20
C ARG A 143 -4.17 0.34 -5.98
N ASN A 144 -5.48 0.21 -6.20
CA ASN A 144 -6.44 -0.07 -5.14
C ASN A 144 -6.28 -1.49 -4.57
N LEU A 145 -5.86 -2.46 -5.39
CA LEU A 145 -5.55 -3.80 -4.91
C LEU A 145 -4.29 -3.78 -4.02
N LEU A 146 -3.24 -3.07 -4.44
CA LEU A 146 -1.98 -2.94 -3.70
C LEU A 146 -2.15 -2.15 -2.39
N ASP A 147 -2.89 -1.04 -2.43
CA ASP A 147 -3.21 -0.26 -1.23
C ASP A 147 -3.99 -1.08 -0.21
N ASN A 148 -5.01 -1.82 -0.67
CA ASN A 148 -5.72 -2.74 0.21
C ASN A 148 -4.80 -3.80 0.83
N TYR A 149 -3.91 -4.40 0.05
CA TYR A 149 -2.97 -5.39 0.56
C TYR A 149 -2.13 -4.82 1.71
N TYR A 150 -1.42 -3.72 1.49
CA TYR A 150 -0.55 -3.15 2.52
C TYR A 150 -1.32 -2.60 3.71
N TYR A 151 -2.49 -2.00 3.49
CA TYR A 151 -3.38 -1.58 4.58
C TYR A 151 -3.75 -2.75 5.50
N ARG A 152 -4.09 -3.90 4.92
CA ARG A 152 -4.54 -5.08 5.67
C ARG A 152 -3.39 -5.76 6.39
N ILE A 153 -2.28 -6.02 5.71
CA ILE A 153 -1.17 -6.74 6.34
C ILE A 153 -0.51 -5.92 7.45
N LEU A 154 -0.42 -4.60 7.30
CA LEU A 154 0.20 -3.72 8.30
C LEU A 154 -0.71 -3.38 9.48
N SER A 155 -1.99 -3.79 9.46
CA SER A 155 -2.92 -3.53 10.57
C SER A 155 -2.45 -4.14 11.90
N GLY A 156 -1.88 -5.35 11.87
CA GLY A 156 -1.30 -6.02 13.04
C GLY A 156 -0.08 -5.29 13.63
N LEU A 157 0.65 -4.54 12.81
CA LEU A 157 1.84 -3.78 13.24
C LEU A 157 1.48 -2.68 14.23
N SER A 158 0.29 -2.08 14.10
CA SER A 158 -0.16 -1.00 14.99
C SER A 158 -0.24 -1.44 16.45
N PHE A 159 -0.59 -2.70 16.72
CA PHE A 159 -0.62 -3.30 18.06
C PHE A 159 0.78 -3.54 18.59
N TYR A 160 1.65 -4.17 17.78
CA TYR A 160 3.06 -4.39 18.14
C TYR A 160 3.74 -3.07 18.51
N PHE A 161 3.54 -2.02 17.71
CA PHE A 161 4.24 -0.75 17.85
C PHE A 161 3.90 0.04 19.12
N ASN A 162 2.81 -0.29 19.82
CA ASN A 162 2.51 0.32 21.12
C ASN A 162 3.67 0.08 22.10
N GLU A 163 4.18 -1.15 22.15
CA GLU A 163 5.26 -1.54 23.06
C GLU A 163 6.59 -1.74 22.35
N GLY A 164 6.58 -2.24 21.12
CA GLY A 164 7.74 -2.53 20.31
C GLY A 164 8.60 -1.30 19.96
N ASP A 165 9.81 -1.57 19.49
CA ASP A 165 10.76 -0.58 18.99
C ASP A 165 11.24 -1.01 17.60
N LEU A 166 10.96 -0.19 16.59
CA LEU A 166 11.32 -0.45 15.20
C LEU A 166 12.52 0.37 14.75
N SER A 167 13.20 1.11 15.63
CA SER A 167 14.30 2.03 15.28
C SER A 167 15.51 1.33 14.63
N ASN A 168 15.69 0.04 14.90
CA ASN A 168 16.72 -0.79 14.29
C ASN A 168 16.31 -1.40 12.95
N PHE A 169 15.04 -1.29 12.55
CA PHE A 169 14.56 -1.78 11.27
C PHE A 169 14.83 -0.75 10.17
N ASN A 170 15.24 -1.26 9.02
CA ASN A 170 15.35 -0.48 7.80
C ASN A 170 14.51 -1.12 6.69
N ILE A 171 13.47 -0.43 6.27
CA ILE A 171 12.61 -0.86 5.18
C ILE A 171 13.21 -0.31 3.89
N ASN A 172 13.85 -1.20 3.13
CA ASN A 172 14.48 -0.87 1.87
C ASN A 172 13.50 -1.09 0.72
N LEU A 173 12.83 -0.02 0.28
CA LEU A 173 11.83 -0.04 -0.79
C LEU A 173 12.41 -0.51 -2.13
N GLU A 174 13.72 -0.38 -2.33
CA GLU A 174 14.42 -0.83 -3.55
C GLU A 174 14.57 -2.35 -3.62
N LYS A 175 14.32 -3.07 -2.51
CA LYS A 175 14.41 -4.55 -2.44
C LYS A 175 13.06 -5.25 -2.50
N LEU A 176 11.96 -4.51 -2.63
CA LEU A 176 10.60 -5.04 -2.50
C LEU A 176 9.90 -5.31 -3.83
N GLU A 177 10.60 -5.17 -4.96
CA GLU A 177 10.03 -5.33 -6.30
C GLU A 177 8.80 -4.43 -6.54
N LEU A 178 8.83 -3.24 -5.93
CA LEU A 178 7.88 -2.16 -6.21
C LEU A 178 8.44 -1.33 -7.36
N ASP A 179 7.85 -1.48 -8.54
CA ASP A 179 8.41 -1.07 -9.82
C ASP A 179 8.29 0.44 -10.04
N THR A 180 7.29 1.07 -9.41
CA THR A 180 6.96 2.48 -9.64
C THR A 180 7.06 3.32 -8.36
N PRO A 181 7.27 4.66 -8.48
CA PRO A 181 7.19 5.57 -7.34
C PRO A 181 5.87 5.49 -6.57
N GLU A 182 4.78 5.24 -7.28
CA GLU A 182 3.43 5.06 -6.74
C GLU A 182 3.33 3.82 -5.84
N GLU A 183 3.81 2.67 -6.30
CA GLU A 183 3.78 1.43 -5.52
C GLU A 183 4.59 1.56 -4.23
N LYS A 184 5.75 2.23 -4.32
CA LYS A 184 6.58 2.59 -3.15
C LYS A 184 5.86 3.55 -2.21
N ALA A 185 5.17 4.55 -2.74
CA ALA A 185 4.39 5.51 -1.97
C ALA A 185 3.20 4.84 -1.25
N ILE A 186 2.52 3.89 -1.90
CA ILE A 186 1.40 3.12 -1.30
C ILE A 186 1.88 2.36 -0.05
N LEU A 187 2.98 1.61 -0.16
CA LEU A 187 3.55 0.91 1.00
C LEU A 187 3.99 1.93 2.08
N TYR A 188 4.69 2.98 1.68
CA TYR A 188 5.15 4.02 2.60
C TYR A 188 3.99 4.63 3.40
N PHE A 189 2.93 5.07 2.73
CA PHE A 189 1.76 5.66 3.41
C PHE A 189 1.05 4.64 4.30
N SER A 190 0.88 3.41 3.84
CA SER A 190 0.29 2.33 4.65
C SER A 190 1.08 2.11 5.94
N LEU A 191 2.41 2.09 5.87
CA LEU A 191 3.29 1.93 7.02
C LEU A 191 3.19 3.11 8.00
N ILE A 192 3.39 4.35 7.53
CA ILE A 192 3.41 5.53 8.41
C ILE A 192 2.05 5.72 9.08
N ASN A 193 0.95 5.48 8.36
CA ASN A 193 -0.40 5.61 8.92
C ASN A 193 -0.67 4.58 10.03
N ASN A 194 -0.25 3.32 9.86
CA ASN A 194 -0.40 2.28 10.88
C ASN A 194 0.49 2.52 12.11
N LEU A 195 1.69 3.10 11.93
CA LEU A 195 2.63 3.34 13.02
C LEU A 195 2.34 4.63 13.80
N ILE A 196 2.08 5.76 13.15
CA ILE A 196 1.94 7.05 13.85
C ILE A 196 0.79 7.94 13.35
N GLY A 197 0.15 7.63 12.23
CA GLY A 197 -0.84 8.49 11.57
C GLY A 197 -1.91 9.10 12.48
N SER A 198 -2.92 8.32 12.90
CA SER A 198 -3.98 8.82 13.80
C SER A 198 -3.49 9.03 15.23
N ARG A 199 -2.58 8.17 15.69
CA ARG A 199 -2.02 8.15 17.05
C ARG A 199 -1.39 9.49 17.42
N ILE A 200 -0.59 10.08 16.54
CA ILE A 200 0.10 11.33 16.83
C ILE A 200 -0.88 12.51 16.96
N LYS A 201 -2.00 12.50 16.21
CA LYS A 201 -3.07 13.51 16.31
C LYS A 201 -3.75 13.44 17.67
N VAL A 202 -4.08 12.23 18.14
CA VAL A 202 -4.69 12.02 19.47
C VAL A 202 -3.75 12.50 20.58
N LEU A 203 -2.48 12.12 20.51
CA LEU A 203 -1.50 12.55 21.51
C LEU A 203 -1.26 14.07 21.49
N GLN A 204 -1.30 14.69 20.31
CA GLN A 204 -1.20 16.16 20.18
C GLN A 204 -2.38 16.84 20.85
N TYR A 205 -3.61 16.36 20.60
CA TYR A 205 -4.83 16.88 21.23
C TYR A 205 -4.74 16.77 22.77
N LEU A 206 -4.26 15.64 23.27
CA LEU A 206 -4.04 15.41 24.71
C LEU A 206 -2.78 16.10 25.27
N LYS A 207 -2.06 16.89 24.45
CA LYS A 207 -0.82 17.60 24.81
C LYS A 207 0.26 16.68 25.40
N LYS A 208 0.35 15.44 24.91
CA LYS A 208 1.30 14.41 25.36
C LYS A 208 2.60 14.44 24.55
N ASP A 209 3.27 15.59 24.53
CA ASP A 209 4.48 15.83 23.72
C ASP A 209 5.60 14.80 23.99
N LYS A 210 5.76 14.34 25.24
CA LYS A 210 6.73 13.28 25.59
C LYS A 210 6.41 11.94 24.92
N ASP A 211 5.13 11.57 24.86
CA ASP A 211 4.70 10.29 24.29
C ASP A 211 4.77 10.33 22.76
N ILE A 212 4.45 11.48 22.14
CA ILE A 212 4.71 11.73 20.71
C ILE A 212 6.18 11.43 20.39
N MET A 213 7.11 11.97 21.17
CA MET A 213 8.54 11.75 20.95
C MET A 213 8.97 10.30 21.20
N LYS A 214 8.31 9.55 22.08
CA LYS A 214 8.59 8.11 22.26
C LYS A 214 8.28 7.34 20.97
N PHE A 215 7.11 7.57 20.37
CA PHE A 215 6.72 6.90 19.13
C PHE A 215 7.62 7.29 17.95
N ILE A 216 7.93 8.58 17.79
CA ILE A 216 8.84 9.05 16.74
C ILE A 216 10.21 8.37 16.82
N LYS A 217 10.77 8.23 18.03
CA LYS A 217 12.09 7.60 18.23
C LYS A 217 12.11 6.11 17.89
N LYS A 218 10.96 5.43 17.98
CA LYS A 218 10.78 4.01 17.68
C LYS A 218 10.55 3.75 16.19
N MET A 219 10.39 4.79 15.36
CA MET A 219 10.06 4.61 13.93
C MET A 219 11.18 3.87 13.19
N PRO A 220 10.84 3.00 12.23
CA PRO A 220 11.84 2.40 11.34
C PRO A 220 12.43 3.46 10.40
N LYS A 221 13.60 3.13 9.86
CA LYS A 221 14.19 3.86 8.76
C LYS A 221 13.60 3.40 7.42
N ILE A 222 13.55 4.31 6.47
CA ILE A 222 13.16 4.05 5.08
C ILE A 222 14.38 4.31 4.20
N ASN A 223 14.85 3.30 3.47
CA ASN A 223 16.07 3.38 2.65
C ASN A 223 17.27 4.01 3.41
N ASN A 224 17.48 3.57 4.65
CA ASN A 224 18.48 4.04 5.63
C ASN A 224 18.31 5.49 6.12
N ASN A 225 17.25 6.17 5.73
CA ASN A 225 16.93 7.53 6.18
C ASN A 225 15.80 7.52 7.22
N GLU A 226 15.72 8.59 8.01
CA GLU A 226 14.56 8.82 8.88
C GLU A 226 13.27 8.84 8.05
N TYR A 227 12.17 8.35 8.62
CA TYR A 227 10.91 8.19 7.88
C TYR A 227 10.45 9.47 7.17
N TYR A 228 10.66 10.63 7.80
CA TYR A 228 10.25 11.93 7.25
C TYR A 228 11.04 12.39 6.03
N CYS A 229 12.13 11.70 5.68
CA CYS A 229 12.96 12.03 4.51
C CYS A 229 12.39 11.49 3.19
N TYR A 230 11.39 10.60 3.21
CA TYR A 230 10.79 10.08 1.99
C TYR A 230 9.91 11.16 1.33
N ASN A 231 10.22 11.50 0.07
CA ASN A 231 9.57 12.58 -0.67
C ASN A 231 9.21 12.22 -2.13
N ASN A 232 9.31 10.93 -2.51
CA ASN A 232 9.00 10.50 -3.87
C ASN A 232 7.48 10.30 -4.05
N PHE A 233 6.75 11.42 -4.15
CA PHE A 233 5.29 11.43 -4.29
C PHE A 233 4.82 12.00 -5.65
N ASP A 234 5.72 12.03 -6.64
CA ASP A 234 5.45 12.53 -7.99
C ASP A 234 4.87 11.43 -8.90
N PHE A 235 3.73 10.88 -8.52
CA PHE A 235 2.94 9.92 -9.32
C PHE A 235 1.59 10.52 -9.77
N GLU A 236 0.87 9.87 -10.67
CA GLU A 236 -0.48 10.31 -11.04
C GLU A 236 -1.46 10.05 -9.90
N ASP A 237 -2.36 10.99 -9.61
CA ASP A 237 -3.35 10.75 -8.56
C ASP A 237 -4.40 9.69 -8.99
N PHE A 238 -5.04 9.06 -8.03
CA PHE A 238 -6.11 8.09 -8.29
C PHE A 238 -7.16 8.10 -7.20
N GLU A 239 -8.23 7.34 -7.43
CA GLU A 239 -9.32 7.21 -6.47
C GLU A 239 -8.93 6.25 -5.35
N TRP A 240 -8.83 6.79 -4.13
CA TRP A 240 -8.81 6.02 -2.90
C TRP A 240 -10.23 5.57 -2.55
N ILE A 241 -10.41 4.26 -2.39
CA ILE A 241 -11.69 3.64 -2.05
C ILE A 241 -11.72 3.37 -0.54
N GLY A 242 -12.32 4.29 0.21
CA GLY A 242 -12.60 4.11 1.63
C GLY A 242 -13.84 3.26 1.88
N TYR A 243 -14.22 3.11 3.16
CA TYR A 243 -15.40 2.35 3.55
C TYR A 243 -16.72 3.00 3.07
N ASP A 244 -16.82 4.33 3.19
CA ASP A 244 -18.04 5.11 2.96
C ASP A 244 -17.94 6.11 1.79
N LYS A 245 -16.74 6.31 1.24
CA LYS A 245 -16.48 7.35 0.25
C LYS A 245 -15.26 7.09 -0.60
N THR A 246 -15.31 7.65 -1.79
CA THR A 246 -14.17 7.76 -2.71
C THR A 246 -13.57 9.16 -2.62
N LYS A 247 -12.24 9.25 -2.57
CA LYS A 247 -11.50 10.53 -2.54
C LYS A 247 -10.24 10.45 -3.39
N SER A 248 -9.61 11.60 -3.65
CA SER A 248 -8.23 11.65 -4.13
C SER A 248 -7.30 10.91 -3.16
N TYR A 249 -6.48 10.00 -3.70
CA TYR A 249 -5.49 9.24 -2.95
C TYR A 249 -4.42 10.16 -2.38
N LYS A 250 -3.86 11.04 -3.23
CA LYS A 250 -2.87 12.02 -2.80
C LYS A 250 -3.41 12.94 -1.73
N MET A 251 -4.60 13.51 -1.91
CA MET A 251 -5.20 14.38 -0.89
C MET A 251 -5.38 13.62 0.42
N THR A 252 -5.89 12.39 0.38
CA THR A 252 -6.10 11.59 1.60
C THR A 252 -4.80 11.29 2.34
N HIS A 253 -3.77 10.80 1.64
CA HIS A 253 -2.55 10.31 2.28
C HIS A 253 -1.51 11.42 2.52
N LEU A 254 -1.33 12.36 1.59
CA LEU A 254 -0.40 13.48 1.80
C LEU A 254 -0.91 14.45 2.86
N SER A 255 -2.22 14.73 2.96
CA SER A 255 -2.74 15.56 4.06
C SER A 255 -2.49 14.92 5.42
N ASN A 256 -2.72 13.60 5.54
CA ASN A 256 -2.41 12.86 6.77
C ASN A 256 -0.92 12.88 7.11
N PHE A 257 -0.06 12.72 6.10
CA PHE A 257 1.38 12.79 6.30
C PHE A 257 1.84 14.21 6.68
N TYR A 258 1.28 15.26 6.07
CA TYR A 258 1.50 16.65 6.48
C TYR A 258 1.14 16.88 7.94
N THR A 259 -0.04 16.44 8.38
CA THR A 259 -0.43 16.57 9.78
C THR A 259 0.61 15.88 10.68
N THR A 260 1.02 14.66 10.33
CA THR A 260 2.04 13.90 11.08
C THR A 260 3.35 14.67 11.20
N LEU A 261 3.85 15.22 10.09
CA LEU A 261 5.09 16.01 10.05
C LEU A 261 4.97 17.32 10.84
N LEU A 262 3.86 18.04 10.73
CA LEU A 262 3.61 19.28 11.47
C LEU A 262 3.52 19.02 12.98
N VAL A 263 2.90 17.91 13.39
CA VAL A 263 2.89 17.51 14.81
C VAL A 263 4.31 17.22 15.26
N HIS A 264 5.07 16.36 14.55
CA HIS A 264 6.46 16.06 14.87
C HIS A 264 7.31 17.34 14.98
N PHE A 265 7.21 18.21 13.98
CA PHE A 265 7.92 19.48 13.91
C PHE A 265 7.59 20.39 15.11
N SER A 266 6.30 20.60 15.40
CA SER A 266 5.86 21.45 16.52
C SER A 266 6.27 20.87 17.88
N THR A 267 6.22 19.54 18.06
CA THR A 267 6.70 18.90 19.29
C THR A 267 8.20 19.12 19.48
N LEU A 268 9.02 19.02 18.42
CA LEU A 268 10.46 19.31 18.50
C LEU A 268 10.74 20.77 18.91
N ILE A 269 9.95 21.72 18.42
CA ILE A 269 10.03 23.13 18.85
C ILE A 269 9.77 23.25 20.35
N LYS A 270 8.67 22.66 20.85
CA LYS A 270 8.30 22.75 22.27
C LYS A 270 9.38 22.18 23.19
N ILE A 271 10.04 21.10 22.78
CA ILE A 271 11.15 20.50 23.54
C ILE A 271 12.51 21.14 23.25
N LYS A 272 12.55 22.26 22.51
CA LYS A 272 13.75 23.04 22.18
C LYS A 272 14.84 22.25 21.44
N ALA A 273 14.47 21.30 20.59
CA ALA A 273 15.39 20.45 19.83
C ALA A 273 15.77 21.06 18.46
N ALA A 274 16.35 22.26 18.45
CA ALA A 274 16.53 23.10 17.25
C ALA A 274 17.16 22.38 16.03
N ASN A 275 18.22 21.59 16.23
CA ASN A 275 18.88 20.88 15.13
C ASN A 275 17.93 19.87 14.46
N LYS A 276 17.20 19.08 15.27
CA LYS A 276 16.24 18.10 14.77
C LYS A 276 15.03 18.79 14.11
N THR A 277 14.58 19.90 14.66
CA THR A 277 13.52 20.73 14.08
C THR A 277 13.89 21.15 12.65
N ASN A 278 15.12 21.63 12.46
CA ASN A 278 15.60 22.05 11.14
C ASN A 278 15.75 20.87 10.18
N ASP A 279 16.21 19.71 10.66
CA ASP A 279 16.28 18.49 9.86
C ASP A 279 14.91 18.06 9.34
N VAL A 280 13.90 17.97 10.22
CA VAL A 280 12.53 17.60 9.81
C VAL A 280 11.99 18.57 8.77
N TYR A 281 12.22 19.87 8.92
CA TYR A 281 11.78 20.83 7.92
C TYR A 281 12.47 20.64 6.57
N ARG A 282 13.81 20.69 6.55
CA ARG A 282 14.59 20.74 5.31
C ARG A 282 14.62 19.43 4.54
N LYS A 283 14.47 18.30 5.24
CA LYS A 283 14.58 16.96 4.62
C LYS A 283 13.22 16.35 4.29
N SER A 284 12.12 16.97 4.71
CA SER A 284 10.77 16.48 4.40
C SER A 284 10.03 17.40 3.43
N ILE A 285 8.85 16.95 3.03
CA ILE A 285 7.91 17.71 2.19
C ILE A 285 7.42 19.03 2.82
N LEU A 286 7.73 19.30 4.10
CA LEU A 286 7.47 20.61 4.71
C LEU A 286 8.23 21.76 4.03
N SER A 287 9.34 21.46 3.34
CA SER A 287 10.14 22.44 2.60
C SER A 287 9.92 22.40 1.08
N GLU A 288 8.95 21.63 0.59
CA GLU A 288 8.73 21.42 -0.84
C GLU A 288 7.40 22.06 -1.32
N PRO A 289 7.44 23.26 -1.95
CA PRO A 289 6.23 24.01 -2.29
C PRO A 289 5.20 23.26 -3.15
N LYS A 290 5.66 22.35 -4.02
CA LYS A 290 4.79 21.53 -4.89
C LYS A 290 3.78 20.68 -4.10
N TYR A 291 4.08 20.36 -2.85
CA TYR A 291 3.22 19.55 -1.99
C TYR A 291 2.33 20.39 -1.05
N PHE A 292 2.55 21.71 -0.92
CA PHE A 292 1.82 22.53 0.07
C PHE A 292 0.30 22.51 -0.12
N GLN A 293 -0.18 22.32 -1.34
CA GLN A 293 -1.61 22.17 -1.67
C GLN A 293 -2.31 21.03 -0.91
N PHE A 294 -1.56 20.05 -0.39
CA PHE A 294 -2.11 18.95 0.39
C PHE A 294 -2.15 19.24 1.91
N SER A 295 -1.71 20.42 2.35
CA SER A 295 -1.73 20.82 3.75
C SER A 295 -2.85 21.83 4.03
N GLU A 296 -3.55 21.66 5.16
CA GLU A 296 -4.46 22.69 5.69
C GLU A 296 -3.70 23.96 6.11
N SER A 297 -2.37 23.88 6.30
CA SER A 297 -1.49 25.00 6.63
C SER A 297 -0.69 25.49 5.41
N SER A 298 -1.22 25.34 4.20
CA SER A 298 -0.52 25.66 2.95
C SER A 298 0.01 27.09 2.89
N GLU A 299 -0.78 28.08 3.34
CA GLU A 299 -0.37 29.48 3.40
C GLU A 299 0.79 29.72 4.38
N ASP A 300 0.75 29.09 5.55
CA ASP A 300 1.81 29.17 6.56
C ASP A 300 3.11 28.55 6.06
N LEU A 301 3.01 27.37 5.43
CA LEU A 301 4.15 26.70 4.80
C LEU A 301 4.77 27.58 3.72
N LYS A 302 3.95 28.23 2.89
CA LYS A 302 4.43 29.16 1.87
C LYS A 302 5.14 30.37 2.48
N ARG A 303 4.53 31.03 3.46
CA ARG A 303 5.14 32.17 4.18
C ARG A 303 6.48 31.78 4.80
N TRP A 304 6.54 30.60 5.41
CA TRP A 304 7.75 30.13 6.05
C TRP A 304 8.84 29.74 5.04
N TYR A 305 8.47 29.09 3.94
CA TYR A 305 9.38 28.81 2.82
C TYR A 305 10.00 30.09 2.25
N ASP A 306 9.18 31.10 1.94
CA ASP A 306 9.64 32.37 1.38
C ASP A 306 10.62 33.08 2.32
N LYS A 307 10.39 33.01 3.64
CA LYS A 307 11.30 33.58 4.65
C LYS A 307 12.65 32.86 4.73
N ASN A 308 12.69 31.54 4.47
CA ASN A 308 13.92 30.74 4.56
C ASN A 308 14.64 30.57 3.22
N LYS A 309 14.01 30.93 2.10
CA LYS A 309 14.61 30.90 0.76
C LYS A 309 15.76 31.90 0.60
N VAL A 310 15.80 32.94 1.44
CA VAL A 310 16.73 34.08 1.36
C VAL A 310 18.01 33.87 2.19
N LYS A 311 18.36 32.62 2.55
CA LYS A 311 19.59 32.33 3.31
C LYS A 311 20.40 31.17 2.75
#